data_AF-A0A949G1J1-F1
#
_entry.id   AF-A0A949G1J1-F1
#
_cell.length_a   1.000
_cell.length_b   1.000
_cell.length_c   1.000
_cell.angle_alpha   90.00
_cell.angle_beta   90.00
_cell.angle_gamma   90.00
#
_symmetry.space_group_name_H-M   'P 1'
#
loop_
_entity.id
_entity.type
_entity.pdbx_description
1 polymer ?
#
loop_
_entity_poly.entity_id
_entity_poly.type
_entity_poly.pdbx_seq_one_letter_code
_entity_poly.pdbx_strand_id
1 'polypeptide(L)' 'SGIAPLYKTLTEASNPAGDVKWNFEKFLIGRDGAIIGRYKSGVGPDDATLKAAIEAALGKAG' A
#
# COMPACT_ATOMS: atom_id res chain seq x y z
N SER A 1 14.68 -20.14 -9.32
CA SER A 1 13.66 -19.68 -8.35
C SER A 1 13.91 -18.21 -8.11
N GLY A 2 12.92 -17.34 -8.33
CA GLY A 2 13.10 -15.90 -8.21
C GLY A 2 11.82 -15.24 -7.72
N ILE A 3 11.94 -14.43 -6.67
CA ILE A 3 10.87 -13.53 -6.23
C ILE A 3 10.62 -12.52 -7.35
N ALA A 4 9.35 -12.27 -7.68
CA ALA A 4 9.01 -11.28 -8.69
C ALA A 4 9.57 -9.90 -8.29
N PRO A 5 10.20 -9.14 -9.22
CA PRO A 5 10.79 -7.84 -8.89
C PRO A 5 9.80 -6.89 -8.20
N LEU A 6 8.55 -6.86 -8.65
CA LEU A 6 7.49 -6.06 -8.02
C LEU A 6 7.24 -6.46 -6.56
N TYR A 7 7.17 -7.75 -6.27
CA TYR A 7 6.95 -8.23 -4.90
C TYR A 7 8.08 -7.76 -3.99
N LYS A 8 9.33 -7.93 -4.43
CA LYS A 8 10.51 -7.48 -3.69
C LYS A 8 10.48 -5.97 -3.42
N THR A 9 10.18 -5.16 -4.44
CA THR A 9 10.07 -3.71 -4.28
C THR A 9 9.01 -3.33 -3.25
N LEU A 10 7.81 -3.93 -3.34
CA LEU A 10 6.71 -3.61 -2.43
C LEU A 10 7.03 -4.01 -0.98
N THR A 11 7.66 -5.16 -0.75
CA THR A 11 7.96 -5.61 0.62
C THR A 11 9.16 -4.91 1.24
N GLU A 12 10.17 -4.50 0.46
CA GLU A 12 11.37 -3.84 0.97
C GLU A 12 11.24 -2.32 1.10
N ALA A 13 10.56 -1.65 0.17
CA ALA A 13 10.51 -0.18 0.11
C ALA A 13 9.28 0.43 0.79
N SER A 14 8.39 -0.38 1.39
CA SER A 14 7.21 0.10 2.10
C SER A 14 7.46 0.28 3.60
N ASN A 15 6.56 0.98 4.27
CA ASN A 15 6.53 1.09 5.73
C ASN A 15 5.18 0.57 6.27
N PRO A 16 5.16 -0.47 7.12
CA PRO A 16 6.31 -1.25 7.58
C PRO A 16 6.92 -2.10 6.45
N ALA A 17 8.23 -2.34 6.50
CA ALA A 17 8.92 -3.25 5.57
C ALA A 17 8.75 -4.72 5.99
N GLY A 18 8.95 -5.64 5.05
CA GLY A 18 8.93 -7.08 5.23
C GLY A 18 7.83 -7.79 4.43
N ASP A 19 7.80 -9.12 4.55
CA ASP A 19 6.91 -9.97 3.75
C ASP A 19 5.42 -9.69 4.00
N VAL A 20 4.62 -9.95 2.96
CA VAL A 20 3.16 -9.98 3.07
C VAL A 20 2.75 -11.05 4.08
N LYS A 21 1.99 -10.67 5.10
CA LYS A 21 1.68 -11.56 6.23
C LYS A 21 0.42 -12.39 6.01
N TRP A 22 -0.55 -11.85 5.27
CA TRP A 22 -1.80 -12.54 5.02
C TRP A 22 -2.48 -12.06 3.73
N ASN A 23 -3.47 -12.81 3.27
CA ASN A 23 -4.29 -12.42 2.13
C ASN A 23 -4.91 -11.04 2.35
N PHE A 24 -5.05 -10.27 1.26
CA PHE A 24 -5.62 -8.91 1.26
C PHE A 24 -4.79 -7.82 1.97
N GLU A 25 -3.48 -7.97 2.08
CA GLU A 25 -2.62 -6.82 2.36
C GLU A 25 -2.61 -5.84 1.18
N LYS A 26 -2.62 -4.53 1.44
CA LYS A 26 -2.78 -3.50 0.41
C LYS A 26 -1.59 -2.54 0.40
N PHE A 27 -1.19 -2.12 -0.79
CA PHE A 27 -0.18 -1.08 -1.02
C PHE A 27 -0.82 0.06 -1.81
N LEU A 28 -0.61 1.30 -1.37
CA LEU A 28 -1.05 2.50 -2.07
C LEU A 28 0.15 3.11 -2.79
N ILE A 29 0.03 3.27 -4.12
CA ILE A 29 1.09 3.78 -4.99
C ILE A 29 0.67 5.15 -5.52
N GLY A 30 1.55 6.13 -5.36
CA GLY A 30 1.39 7.50 -5.86
C GLY A 30 1.54 7.60 -7.38
N ARG A 31 1.15 8.74 -7.94
CA ARG A 31 1.25 8.99 -9.39
C ARG A 31 2.68 9.00 -9.92
N ASP A 32 3.63 9.28 -9.04
CA ASP A 32 5.07 9.26 -9.27
C ASP A 32 5.69 7.86 -9.11
N GLY A 33 4.88 6.85 -8.78
CA GLY A 33 5.34 5.49 -8.51
C GLY A 33 5.86 5.26 -7.10
N ALA A 34 5.83 6.27 -6.21
CA ALA A 34 6.23 6.11 -4.83
C ALA A 34 5.21 5.26 -4.04
N ILE A 35 5.69 4.41 -3.14
CA ILE A 35 4.81 3.71 -2.20
C ILE A 35 4.44 4.71 -1.09
N ILE A 36 3.19 5.13 -1.07
CA ILE A 36 2.68 6.16 -0.14
C ILE A 36 1.82 5.59 0.99
N GLY A 37 1.58 4.28 1.00
CA GLY A 37 0.90 3.60 2.10
C GLY A 37 0.97 2.08 2.02
N ARG A 38 0.92 1.41 3.18
CA ARG A 38 0.80 -0.04 3.31
C ARG A 38 -0.19 -0.37 4.43
N TYR A 39 -1.17 -1.21 4.14
CA TYR A 39 -2.28 -1.51 5.02
C TYR A 39 -2.40 -3.01 5.23
N LYS A 40 -2.38 -3.43 6.51
CA LYS A 40 -2.53 -4.83 6.89
C LYS A 40 -3.91 -5.36 6.47
N SER A 41 -4.02 -6.67 6.35
CA SER A 41 -5.24 -7.35 5.90
C SER A 41 -6.52 -6.98 6.64
N GLY A 42 -6.42 -6.64 7.94
CA GLY A 42 -7.55 -6.21 8.76
C GLY A 42 -8.13 -4.83 8.39
N VAL A 43 -7.41 -4.01 7.63
CA VAL A 43 -7.93 -2.76 7.07
C VAL A 43 -8.85 -3.11 5.91
N GLY A 44 -10.16 -2.92 6.10
CA GLY A 44 -11.16 -3.19 5.07
C GLY A 44 -11.04 -2.23 3.88
N PRO A 45 -11.62 -2.57 2.71
CA PRO A 45 -11.65 -1.67 1.55
C PRO A 45 -12.40 -0.36 1.85
N ASP A 46 -13.36 -0.40 2.78
CA ASP A 46 -14.16 0.76 3.18
C ASP A 46 -13.62 1.55 4.36
N ASP A 47 -12.46 1.15 4.90
CA ASP A 47 -11.84 1.78 6.05
C ASP A 47 -11.59 3.28 5.82
N ALA A 48 -11.97 4.10 6.79
CA ALA A 48 -11.87 5.55 6.68
C ALA A 48 -10.42 6.02 6.46
N THR A 49 -9.44 5.35 7.05
CA THR A 49 -8.02 5.70 6.90
C THR A 49 -7.50 5.41 5.49
N LEU A 50 -7.94 4.29 4.90
CA LEU A 50 -7.59 3.93 3.53
C LEU A 50 -8.25 4.89 2.52
N LYS A 51 -9.54 5.17 2.70
CA LYS A 51 -10.27 6.13 1.84
C LYS A 51 -9.66 7.52 1.88
N ALA A 52 -9.39 8.04 3.08
CA ALA A 52 -8.78 9.37 3.25
C ALA A 52 -7.40 9.45 2.58
N ALA A 53 -6.58 8.39 2.68
CA ALA A 53 -5.28 8.36 2.01
C ALA A 53 -5.40 8.33 0.48
N ILE A 54 -6.39 7.61 -0.06
CA ILE A 54 -6.70 7.62 -1.50
C ILE A 54 -7.16 9.01 -1.96
N GLU A 55 -8.06 9.66 -1.22
CA GLU A 55 -8.56 11.00 -1.54
C GLU A 55 -7.42 12.04 -1.53
N ALA A 56 -6.55 11.98 -0.52
CA ALA A 56 -5.35 12.81 -0.45
C ALA A 56 -4.43 12.57 -1.66
N ALA A 57 -4.19 11.31 -2.05
CA ALA A 57 -3.37 10.97 -3.23
C ALA A 57 -4.01 11.44 -4.56
N LEU A 58 -5.33 11.55 -4.60
CA LEU A 58 -6.06 12.12 -5.74
C LEU A 58 -6.01 13.66 -5.77
N GLY A 59 -5.42 14.30 -4.76
CA GLY A 59 -5.42 15.76 -4.64
C GLY A 59 -6.82 16.31 -4.33
N LYS A 60 -7.73 15.45 -3.86
CA LYS A 60 -9.00 15.88 -3.27
C LYS A 60 -8.73 16.25 -1.82
N ALA A 61 -7.96 17.31 -1.60
CA ALA A 61 -7.97 17.97 -0.30
C ALA A 61 -9.37 18.56 -0.13
N GLY A 62 -10.00 18.27 1.01
CA GLY A 62 -11.28 18.89 1.40
C GLY A 62 -11.18 20.41 1.46
#